data_AF-A0A968L163-F1
#
_entry.id   AF-A0A968L163-F1
#
_cell.length_a   1.000
_cell.length_b   1.000
_cell.length_c   1.000
_cell.angle_alpha   90.00
_cell.angle_beta   90.00
_cell.angle_gamma   90.00
#
_symmetry.space_group_name_H-M   'P 1'
#
loop_
_entity.id
_entity.type
_entity.pdbx_description
1 polymer ?
#
loop_
_entity_poly.entity_id
_entity_poly.type
_entity_poly.pdbx_seq_one_letter_code
_entity_poly.pdbx_strand_id
1 'polypeptide(L)'
;MSEGKRISLVKPTVETPFHIDFDWWKKNERDWHVYLRSLLCSEHQAIFANVDEGQTIDWIDPATAEVKPVEGVQHALMSHCAVQPDFLTEQTALVEAVFRLFLTNGNTPLNSNEMGERLGRPAVTILRTLSGARVYKGIRPVTN
;
A
#
# COMPACT_ATOMS: atom_id res chain seq x y z
N MET A 1 23.99 11.11 9.68
CA MET A 1 23.64 10.49 10.98
C MET A 1 22.28 9.84 10.81
N SER A 2 22.26 8.53 10.60
CA SER A 2 21.04 7.78 10.27
C SER A 2 20.47 7.22 11.56
N GLU A 3 19.46 7.89 12.14
CA GLU A 3 18.70 7.33 13.25
C GLU A 3 18.05 6.03 12.77
N GLY A 4 18.59 4.90 13.24
CA GLY A 4 18.00 3.59 13.01
C GLY A 4 16.63 3.56 13.67
N LYS A 5 15.56 3.71 12.88
CA LYS A 5 14.16 3.48 13.28
C LYS A 5 14.13 2.15 14.03
N ARG A 6 13.93 2.22 15.36
CA ARG A 6 13.95 1.06 16.25
C ARG A 6 12.94 0.05 15.73
N ILE A 7 13.43 -1.08 15.25
CA ILE A 7 12.58 -2.24 14.97
C ILE A 7 12.07 -2.67 16.35
N SER A 8 10.82 -2.35 16.67
CA SER A 8 10.20 -2.83 17.89
C SER A 8 10.34 -4.36 17.89
N LEU A 9 11.07 -4.89 18.87
CA LEU A 9 11.27 -6.33 19.08
C LEU A 9 9.98 -7.04 19.52
N VAL A 10 8.86 -6.31 19.59
CA VAL A 10 7.55 -6.84 19.92
C VAL A 10 7.05 -7.66 18.75
N LYS A 11 6.87 -8.95 18.99
CA LYS A 11 6.28 -9.87 18.02
C LYS A 11 4.85 -9.42 17.70
N PRO A 12 4.51 -9.16 16.41
CA PRO A 12 3.15 -8.76 16.04
C PRO A 12 2.11 -9.80 16.47
N THR A 13 0.97 -9.31 16.94
CA THR A 13 -0.22 -10.07 17.32
C THR A 13 -1.36 -9.80 16.34
N VAL A 14 -2.48 -10.51 16.46
CA VAL A 14 -3.67 -10.27 15.60
C VAL A 14 -4.25 -8.87 15.75
N GLU A 15 -3.97 -8.20 16.87
CA GLU A 15 -4.38 -6.83 17.20
C GLU A 15 -3.37 -5.79 16.72
N THR A 16 -2.17 -6.20 16.28
CA THR A 16 -1.16 -5.26 15.78
C THR A 16 -1.62 -4.69 14.45
N PRO A 17 -1.74 -3.35 14.33
CA PRO A 17 -2.11 -2.72 13.07
C PRO A 17 -0.93 -2.75 12.08
N PHE A 18 -1.26 -2.97 10.81
CA PHE A 18 -0.35 -2.95 9.67
C PHE A 18 -0.73 -1.84 8.71
N HIS A 19 0.23 -1.38 7.91
CA HIS A 19 0.05 -0.41 6.83
C HIS A 19 1.10 -0.65 5.74
N ILE A 20 0.92 -0.04 4.56
CA ILE A 20 1.95 0.05 3.54
C ILE A 20 2.91 1.19 3.92
N ASP A 21 4.14 0.84 4.26
CA ASP A 21 5.25 1.79 4.45
C ASP A 21 5.88 2.07 3.08
N PHE A 22 5.32 3.06 2.36
CA PHE A 22 5.78 3.42 1.01
C PHE A 22 7.24 3.89 1.01
N ASP A 23 7.70 4.60 2.04
CA ASP A 23 9.08 5.07 2.15
C ASP A 23 10.07 3.90 2.30
N TRP A 24 9.72 2.93 3.14
CA TRP A 24 10.50 1.69 3.24
C TRP A 24 10.48 0.96 1.91
N TRP A 25 9.33 0.83 1.25
CA TRP A 25 9.21 0.07 0.02
C TRP A 25 10.06 0.68 -1.11
N LYS A 26 9.96 1.99 -1.32
CA LYS A 26 10.78 2.77 -2.27
C LYS A 26 12.28 2.57 -2.05
N LYS A 27 12.70 2.51 -0.78
CA LYS A 27 14.12 2.37 -0.42
C LYS A 27 14.65 0.94 -0.58
N ASN A 28 13.80 -0.07 -0.40
CA ASN A 28 14.24 -1.47 -0.30
C ASN A 28 13.93 -2.31 -1.55
N GLU A 29 12.94 -1.92 -2.36
CA GLU A 29 12.59 -2.62 -3.61
C GLU A 29 12.68 -1.66 -4.78
N ARG A 30 13.35 -2.06 -5.87
CA ARG A 30 13.52 -1.20 -7.06
C ARG A 30 12.27 -1.16 -7.94
N ASP A 31 11.56 -2.28 -8.02
CA ASP A 31 10.43 -2.46 -8.94
C ASP A 31 9.07 -2.00 -8.36
N TRP A 32 9.08 -1.30 -7.21
CA TRP A 32 7.86 -0.85 -6.53
C TRP A 32 6.96 0.00 -7.46
N HIS A 33 7.57 0.87 -8.28
CA HIS A 33 6.87 1.76 -9.18
C HIS A 33 6.27 1.01 -10.39
N VAL A 34 7.00 0.03 -10.95
CA VAL A 34 6.49 -0.87 -12.00
C VAL A 34 5.26 -1.60 -11.50
N TYR A 35 5.34 -2.07 -10.25
CA TYR A 35 4.25 -2.76 -9.61
C TYR A 35 3.01 -1.86 -9.45
N LEU A 36 3.15 -0.64 -8.94
CA LEU A 36 2.02 0.30 -8.81
C LEU A 36 1.40 0.65 -10.17
N ARG A 37 2.23 0.83 -11.21
CA ARG A 37 1.74 1.08 -12.58
C ARG A 37 0.91 -0.09 -13.11
N SER A 38 1.27 -1.32 -12.78
CA SER A 38 0.50 -2.52 -13.17
C SER A 38 -0.91 -2.57 -12.56
N LEU A 39 -1.16 -1.80 -11.49
CA LEU A 39 -2.46 -1.72 -10.81
C LEU A 39 -3.36 -0.60 -11.33
N LEU A 40 -2.84 0.29 -12.18
CA LEU A 40 -3.64 1.37 -12.77
C LEU A 40 -4.66 0.79 -13.78
N CYS A 41 -5.78 1.49 -13.98
CA CYS A 41 -6.68 1.20 -15.09
C CYS A 41 -6.03 1.55 -16.45
N SER A 42 -6.57 1.04 -17.55
CA SER A 42 -6.05 1.25 -18.91
C SER A 42 -5.86 2.73 -19.27
N GLU A 43 -6.77 3.59 -18.83
CA GLU A 43 -6.68 5.04 -19.01
C GLU A 43 -5.43 5.63 -18.35
N HIS A 44 -5.23 5.37 -17.06
CA HIS A 44 -4.08 5.88 -16.33
C HIS A 44 -2.77 5.21 -16.77
N GLN A 45 -2.80 3.93 -17.17
CA GLN A 45 -1.64 3.29 -17.77
C GLN A 45 -1.17 4.02 -19.04
N ALA A 46 -2.10 4.48 -19.88
CA ALA A 46 -1.77 5.26 -21.08
C ALA A 46 -1.20 6.65 -20.73
N ILE A 47 -1.80 7.34 -19.74
CA ILE A 47 -1.32 8.65 -19.27
C ILE A 47 0.12 8.56 -18.73
N PHE A 48 0.40 7.53 -17.92
CA PHE A 48 1.71 7.31 -17.32
C PHE A 48 2.63 6.40 -18.16
N ALA A 49 2.31 6.16 -19.44
CA ALA A 49 3.13 5.30 -20.31
C ALA A 49 4.52 5.90 -20.59
N ASN A 50 4.58 7.23 -20.71
CA ASN A 50 5.78 8.00 -21.09
C ASN A 50 6.36 8.83 -19.93
N VAL A 51 5.87 8.62 -18.71
CA VAL A 51 6.36 9.32 -17.51
C VAL A 51 7.50 8.51 -16.91
N ASP A 52 8.66 9.14 -16.79
CA ASP A 52 9.85 8.53 -16.18
C ASP A 52 9.66 8.26 -14.68
N GLU A 53 10.39 7.27 -14.19
CA GLU A 53 10.39 6.85 -12.79
C GLU A 53 10.73 8.02 -11.85
N GLY A 54 9.93 8.21 -10.79
CA GLY A 54 10.20 9.23 -9.77
C GLY A 54 9.77 10.65 -10.13
N GLN A 55 9.00 10.84 -11.21
CA GLN A 55 8.35 12.14 -11.46
C GLN A 55 7.25 12.41 -10.42
N THR A 56 7.53 13.36 -9.54
CA THR A 56 6.53 13.98 -8.67
C THR A 56 5.69 14.95 -9.50
N ILE A 57 4.36 14.86 -9.35
CA ILE A 57 3.43 15.85 -9.89
C ILE A 57 3.00 16.81 -8.78
N ASP A 58 2.76 18.06 -9.17
CA ASP A 58 2.15 19.06 -8.30
C ASP A 58 0.65 18.76 -8.19
N TRP A 59 0.26 18.03 -7.15
CA TRP A 59 -1.14 17.73 -6.90
C TRP A 59 -1.78 18.80 -6.02
N ILE A 60 -2.95 19.29 -6.43
CA ILE A 60 -3.74 20.27 -5.68
C ILE A 60 -4.80 19.51 -4.88
N ASP A 61 -4.73 19.59 -3.56
CA ASP A 61 -5.74 19.03 -2.67
C ASP A 61 -7.10 19.72 -2.92
N PRO A 62 -8.17 19.00 -3.31
CA PRO A 62 -9.45 19.62 -3.63
C PRO A 62 -10.16 20.22 -2.41
N ALA A 63 -9.80 19.82 -1.20
CA ALA A 63 -10.38 20.34 0.04
C ALA A 63 -9.59 21.53 0.59
N THR A 64 -8.26 21.52 0.50
CA THR A 64 -7.40 22.56 1.11
C THR A 64 -6.80 23.54 0.11
N ALA A 65 -6.88 23.26 -1.19
CA ALA A 65 -6.18 23.97 -2.26
C ALA A 65 -4.65 24.03 -2.10
N GLU A 66 -4.07 23.18 -1.25
CA GLU A 66 -2.63 23.08 -1.07
C GLU A 66 -1.99 22.30 -2.23
N VAL A 67 -0.92 22.84 -2.80
CA VAL A 67 -0.09 22.14 -3.79
C VAL A 67 0.91 21.25 -3.04
N LYS A 68 0.85 19.94 -3.26
CA LYS A 68 1.76 18.95 -2.67
C LYS A 68 2.47 18.18 -3.78
N PRO A 69 3.81 18.06 -3.73
CA PRO A 69 4.52 17.16 -4.64
C PRO A 69 4.18 15.73 -4.24
N VAL A 70 3.40 15.04 -5.08
CA VAL A 70 3.04 13.64 -4.87
C VAL A 70 3.52 12.80 -6.03
N GLU A 71 3.80 11.52 -5.77
CA GLU A 71 4.02 10.56 -6.85
C GLU A 71 2.72 10.39 -7.64
N GLY A 72 2.72 10.83 -8.90
CA GLY A 72 1.49 10.93 -9.70
C GLY A 72 0.79 9.58 -9.90
N VAL A 73 1.57 8.51 -10.05
CA VAL A 73 1.07 7.13 -10.13
C VAL A 73 0.38 6.72 -8.84
N GLN A 74 1.02 6.96 -7.69
CA GLN A 74 0.45 6.58 -6.38
C GLN A 74 -0.84 7.35 -6.12
N HIS A 75 -0.83 8.66 -6.41
CA HIS A 75 -2.02 9.49 -6.24
C HIS A 75 -3.18 9.00 -7.12
N ALA A 76 -2.97 8.86 -8.43
CA ALA A 76 -4.00 8.40 -9.37
C ALA A 76 -4.52 6.99 -9.04
N LEU A 77 -3.62 6.12 -8.55
CA LEU A 77 -4.01 4.80 -8.07
C LEU A 77 -4.96 4.92 -6.87
N MET A 78 -4.60 5.69 -5.84
CA MET A 78 -5.40 5.78 -4.62
C MET A 78 -6.68 6.62 -4.77
N SER A 79 -6.67 7.66 -5.61
CA SER A 79 -7.82 8.56 -5.78
C SER A 79 -8.85 8.07 -6.79
N HIS A 80 -8.46 7.24 -7.76
CA HIS A 80 -9.35 6.80 -8.83
C HIS A 80 -9.37 5.28 -9.04
N CYS A 81 -8.21 4.64 -9.20
CA CYS A 81 -8.18 3.23 -9.60
C CYS A 81 -8.58 2.28 -8.46
N ALA A 82 -8.16 2.58 -7.23
CA ALA A 82 -8.38 1.75 -6.05
C ALA A 82 -9.84 1.78 -5.53
N VAL A 83 -10.62 2.77 -5.97
CA VAL A 83 -12.05 2.91 -5.61
C VAL A 83 -12.99 2.25 -6.63
N GLN A 84 -12.44 1.72 -7.74
CA GLN A 84 -13.24 1.00 -8.74
C GLN A 84 -13.75 -0.32 -8.15
N PRO A 85 -14.99 -0.74 -8.49
CA PRO A 85 -15.60 -1.95 -7.93
C PRO A 85 -14.81 -3.22 -8.23
N ASP A 86 -14.12 -3.27 -9.38
CA ASP A 86 -13.35 -4.44 -9.82
C ASP A 86 -11.90 -4.44 -9.29
N PHE A 87 -11.51 -3.45 -8.49
CA PHE A 87 -10.13 -3.36 -8.00
C PHE A 87 -9.83 -4.46 -6.98
N LEU A 88 -10.75 -4.75 -6.06
CA LEU A 88 -10.60 -5.80 -5.06
C LEU A 88 -11.46 -7.01 -5.45
N THR A 89 -10.83 -8.04 -6.01
CA THR A 89 -11.52 -9.28 -6.42
C THR A 89 -11.27 -10.43 -5.43
N GLU A 90 -12.25 -11.32 -5.28
CA GLU A 90 -12.20 -12.44 -4.32
C GLU A 90 -11.11 -13.48 -4.65
N GLN A 91 -10.74 -13.60 -5.93
CA GLN A 91 -9.75 -14.55 -6.45
C GLN A 91 -8.34 -13.96 -6.49
N THR A 92 -7.95 -13.21 -5.46
CA THR A 92 -6.60 -12.67 -5.31
C THR A 92 -5.80 -13.44 -4.26
N ALA A 93 -4.49 -13.58 -4.50
CA ALA A 93 -3.57 -14.14 -3.52
C ALA A 93 -3.60 -13.31 -2.23
N LEU A 94 -3.40 -13.94 -1.07
CA LEU A 94 -3.60 -13.28 0.24
C LEU A 94 -2.85 -11.95 0.38
N VAL A 95 -1.57 -11.92 0.02
CA VAL A 95 -0.73 -10.71 0.08
C VAL A 95 -1.29 -9.63 -0.85
N GLU A 96 -1.79 -10.01 -2.02
CA GLU A 96 -2.38 -9.09 -2.98
C GLU A 96 -3.69 -8.50 -2.47
N ALA A 97 -4.56 -9.35 -1.94
CA ALA A 97 -5.82 -8.94 -1.35
C ALA A 97 -5.62 -7.92 -0.22
N VAL A 98 -4.65 -8.19 0.67
CA VAL A 98 -4.28 -7.27 1.76
C VAL A 98 -3.71 -5.96 1.21
N PHE A 99 -2.81 -6.04 0.24
CA PHE A 99 -2.21 -4.84 -0.36
C PHE A 99 -3.27 -3.94 -1.01
N ARG A 100 -4.16 -4.52 -1.81
CA ARG A 100 -5.25 -3.77 -2.46
C ARG A 100 -6.25 -3.22 -1.45
N LEU A 101 -6.56 -3.96 -0.39
CA LEU A 101 -7.40 -3.46 0.71
C LEU A 101 -6.82 -2.18 1.33
N PHE A 102 -5.50 -2.13 1.54
CA PHE A 102 -4.84 -0.91 2.01
C PHE A 102 -4.90 0.21 0.99
N LEU A 103 -4.79 -0.06 -0.31
CA LEU A 103 -4.95 1.00 -1.31
C LEU A 103 -6.38 1.56 -1.33
N THR A 104 -7.40 0.70 -1.27
CA THR A 104 -8.81 1.10 -1.28
C THR A 104 -9.21 1.85 -0.01
N ASN A 105 -8.59 1.57 1.14
CA ASN A 105 -8.89 2.24 2.41
C ASN A 105 -8.03 3.51 2.68
N GLY A 106 -7.29 4.00 1.68
CA GLY A 106 -6.43 5.17 1.85
C GLY A 106 -5.17 4.90 2.67
N ASN A 107 -4.74 3.65 2.75
CA ASN A 107 -3.65 3.14 3.59
C ASN A 107 -3.87 3.36 5.10
N THR A 108 -5.14 3.38 5.51
CA THR A 108 -5.51 3.43 6.92
C THR A 108 -5.07 2.12 7.60
N PRO A 109 -4.33 2.18 8.72
CA PRO A 109 -3.85 0.98 9.36
C PRO A 109 -4.98 0.04 9.79
N LEU A 110 -4.79 -1.27 9.59
CA LEU A 110 -5.73 -2.33 9.99
C LEU A 110 -4.99 -3.48 10.66
N ASN A 111 -5.62 -4.08 11.66
CA ASN A 111 -5.13 -5.30 12.30
C ASN A 111 -5.60 -6.56 11.54
N SER A 112 -5.11 -7.73 11.96
CA SER A 112 -5.40 -8.98 11.24
C SER A 112 -6.85 -9.44 11.34
N ASN A 113 -7.56 -9.07 12.41
CA ASN A 113 -8.99 -9.36 12.55
C ASN A 113 -9.80 -8.52 11.55
N GLU A 114 -9.54 -7.22 11.50
CA GLU A 114 -10.23 -6.30 10.58
C GLU A 114 -9.97 -6.66 9.12
N MET A 115 -8.72 -7.02 8.77
CA MET A 115 -8.40 -7.52 7.44
C MET A 115 -9.11 -8.84 7.13
N GLY A 116 -9.22 -9.74 8.12
CA GLY A 116 -9.89 -11.02 7.96
C GLY A 116 -11.40 -10.90 7.70
N GLU A 117 -12.06 -9.99 8.42
CA GLU A 117 -13.48 -9.67 8.24
C GLU A 117 -13.77 -9.12 6.84
N ARG A 118 -12.93 -8.19 6.35
CA ARG A 118 -13.11 -7.57 5.03
C ARG A 118 -12.79 -8.50 3.86
N LEU A 119 -11.83 -9.41 4.03
CA LEU A 119 -11.36 -10.30 2.95
C LEU A 119 -11.96 -11.71 3.00
N GLY A 120 -12.73 -12.05 4.04
CA GLY A 120 -13.21 -13.41 4.26
C GLY A 120 -12.07 -14.41 4.48
N ARG A 121 -10.97 -13.99 5.12
CA ARG A 121 -9.78 -14.82 5.36
C ARG A 121 -9.51 -14.98 6.86
N PRO A 122 -8.97 -16.11 7.34
CA PRO A 122 -8.64 -16.26 8.75
C PRO A 122 -7.55 -15.26 9.20
N ALA A 123 -7.82 -14.49 10.25
CA ALA A 123 -6.90 -13.49 10.80
C ALA A 123 -5.51 -14.07 11.13
N VAL A 124 -5.47 -15.28 11.69
CA VAL A 124 -4.21 -15.99 12.01
C VAL A 124 -3.37 -16.27 10.76
N THR A 125 -4.01 -16.55 9.62
CA THR A 125 -3.31 -16.78 8.35
C THR A 125 -2.73 -15.47 7.81
N ILE A 126 -3.47 -14.37 7.91
CA ILE A 126 -2.98 -13.03 7.55
C ILE A 126 -1.78 -12.68 8.43
N LEU A 127 -1.93 -12.77 9.75
CA LEU A 127 -0.86 -12.47 10.70
C LEU A 127 0.40 -13.27 10.38
N ARG A 128 0.30 -14.60 10.26
CA ARG A 128 1.45 -15.47 9.98
C ARG A 128 2.16 -15.11 8.67
N THR A 129 1.41 -14.64 7.67
CA THR A 129 1.97 -14.23 6.38
C THR A 129 2.71 -12.90 6.48
N LEU A 130 2.13 -11.92 7.19
CA LEU A 130 2.69 -10.56 7.32
C LEU A 130 3.78 -10.46 8.39
N SER A 131 3.75 -11.31 9.42
CA SER A 131 4.74 -11.37 10.50
C SER A 131 5.96 -12.25 10.14
N GLY A 132 6.06 -12.70 8.89
CA GLY A 132 7.19 -13.50 8.42
C GLY A 132 8.49 -12.70 8.33
N ALA A 133 9.59 -13.38 7.99
CA ALA A 133 10.89 -12.72 7.80
C ALA A 133 10.92 -11.78 6.58
N ARG A 134 10.05 -12.02 5.60
CA ARG A 134 9.94 -11.22 4.38
C ARG A 134 8.88 -10.13 4.57
N VAL A 135 9.25 -8.89 4.29
CA VAL A 135 8.31 -7.79 4.10
C VAL A 135 7.76 -7.87 2.68
N TYR A 136 6.44 -7.88 2.52
CA TYR A 136 5.79 -7.95 1.22
C TYR A 136 5.24 -6.57 0.85
N LYS A 137 5.68 -5.99 -0.27
CA LYS A 137 5.10 -4.75 -0.83
C LYS A 137 5.06 -3.60 0.17
N GLY A 138 6.06 -3.53 1.04
CA GLY A 138 6.13 -2.55 2.13
C GLY A 138 5.12 -2.73 3.27
N ILE A 139 4.33 -3.81 3.31
CA ILE A 139 3.36 -4.04 4.39
C ILE A 139 4.10 -4.34 5.70
N ARG A 140 3.96 -3.44 6.67
CA ARG A 140 4.70 -3.48 7.94
C ARG A 140 3.80 -3.13 9.12
N PRO A 141 4.09 -3.67 10.32
CA PRO A 141 3.39 -3.25 11.52
C PRO A 141 3.65 -1.77 11.77
N VAL A 142 2.64 -1.05 12.25
CA VAL A 142 2.80 0.33 12.70
C VAL A 142 3.69 0.33 13.94
N THR A 143 4.88 0.91 13.82
CA THR A 143 5.76 1.15 14.97
C THR A 143 5.38 2.49 15.58
N ASN A 144 4.84 2.47 16.81
CA ASN A 144 4.78 3.67 17.66
C ASN A 144 6.18 4.21 17.95
#